data_AF-A0A7Z6Y0I9-F1
#
_entry.id   AF-A0A7Z6Y0I9-F1
#
_cell.length_a   1.000
_cell.length_b   1.000
_cell.length_c   1.000
_cell.angle_alpha   90.00
_cell.angle_beta   90.00
_cell.angle_gamma   90.00
#
_symmetry.space_group_name_H-M   'P 1'
#
loop_
_entity.id
_entity.type
_entity.pdbx_description
1 polymer ?
#
loop_
_entity_poly.entity_id
_entity_poly.type
_entity_poly.pdbx_seq_one_letter_code
_entity_poly.pdbx_strand_id
1 'polypeptide(L)'
;MYARLVGKHSIPEKIRFRVEVSDEEVSELFLAVDFLIECYKGQAVIPKRIALAFVDIYVCFNINDDVYDERERCRYENIGIALQQKAYDLFD
;
A
#
# COMPACT_ATOMS: atom_id res chain seq x y z
N MET A 1 -1.36 -11.88 12.06
CA MET A 1 -2.02 -11.28 10.88
C MET A 1 -0.94 -10.55 10.09
N TYR A 2 -0.34 -11.18 9.08
CA TYR A 2 0.53 -10.46 8.14
C TYR A 2 -0.40 -9.74 7.18
N ALA A 3 -0.51 -8.41 7.29
CA ALA A 3 -1.52 -7.59 6.64
C ALA A 3 -1.33 -7.44 5.11
N ARG A 4 -1.06 -8.53 4.39
CA ARG A 4 -0.85 -8.58 2.93
C ARG A 4 0.25 -7.65 2.38
N LEU A 5 1.04 -7.02 3.25
CA LEU A 5 2.14 -6.11 2.92
C LEU A 5 3.35 -6.86 2.35
N VAL A 6 3.65 -8.03 2.91
CA VAL A 6 4.85 -8.83 2.59
C VAL A 6 4.52 -10.32 2.64
N GLY A 7 5.19 -11.12 1.81
CA GLY A 7 5.06 -12.58 1.79
C GLY A 7 4.30 -13.13 0.57
N LYS A 8 4.04 -14.45 0.59
CA LYS A 8 3.28 -15.14 -0.45
C LYS A 8 1.80 -14.72 -0.41
N HIS A 9 1.20 -14.48 -1.57
CA HIS A 9 -0.12 -13.89 -1.77
C HIS A 9 -0.28 -12.47 -1.20
N SER A 10 0.80 -11.68 -1.24
CA SER A 10 0.77 -10.25 -0.92
C SER A 10 0.28 -9.44 -2.14
N ILE A 11 -0.25 -8.24 -1.91
CA ILE A 11 -0.68 -7.33 -2.98
C ILE A 11 0.46 -7.04 -3.99
N PRO A 12 1.70 -6.76 -3.55
CA PRO A 12 2.87 -6.66 -4.44
C PRO A 12 3.05 -7.85 -5.37
N GLU A 13 2.92 -9.07 -4.84
CA GLU A 13 3.05 -10.29 -5.60
C GLU A 13 1.92 -10.45 -6.62
N LYS A 14 0.68 -10.16 -6.20
CA LYS A 14 -0.48 -10.21 -7.08
C LYS A 14 -0.36 -9.26 -8.27
N ILE A 15 0.02 -8.01 -8.01
CA ILE A 15 0.26 -7.02 -9.08
C ILE A 15 1.34 -7.56 -10.03
N ARG A 16 2.46 -8.06 -9.50
CA ARG A 16 3.55 -8.61 -10.31
C ARG A 16 3.15 -9.81 -11.17
N PHE A 17 2.32 -10.71 -10.65
CA PHE A 17 1.83 -11.89 -11.36
C PHE A 17 0.49 -11.67 -12.06
N ARG A 18 0.00 -10.43 -12.13
CA ARG A 18 -1.26 -10.06 -12.79
C ARG A 18 -2.46 -10.83 -12.27
N VAL A 19 -2.46 -11.07 -10.97
CA VAL A 19 -3.60 -11.58 -10.23
C VAL A 19 -4.40 -10.38 -9.74
N GLU A 20 -5.73 -10.46 -9.90
CA GLU A 20 -6.64 -9.42 -9.42
C GLU A 20 -6.43 -9.14 -7.92
N VAL A 21 -6.28 -7.85 -7.60
CA VAL A 21 -6.31 -7.33 -6.24
C VAL A 21 -7.76 -6.94 -5.94
N SER A 22 -8.40 -7.60 -4.98
CA SER A 22 -9.81 -7.31 -4.66
C SER A 22 -9.96 -6.06 -3.80
N ASP A 23 -11.15 -5.49 -3.75
CA ASP A 23 -11.42 -4.31 -2.92
C ASP A 23 -11.31 -4.64 -1.42
N GLU A 24 -11.63 -5.87 -1.02
CA GLU A 24 -11.42 -6.34 0.35
C GLU A 24 -9.94 -6.34 0.74
N GLU A 25 -9.05 -6.75 -0.17
CA GLU A 25 -7.60 -6.75 0.09
C GLU A 25 -7.06 -5.32 0.25
N VAL A 26 -7.54 -4.38 -0.57
CA VAL A 26 -7.20 -2.96 -0.45
C VAL A 26 -7.74 -2.40 0.87
N SER A 27 -8.95 -2.77 1.27
CA SER A 27 -9.54 -2.36 2.54
C SER A 27 -8.74 -2.88 3.74
N GLU A 28 -8.34 -4.15 3.74
CA GLU A 28 -7.47 -4.74 4.77
C GLU A 28 -6.13 -4.01 4.87
N LEU A 29 -5.52 -3.69 3.72
CA LEU A 29 -4.29 -2.88 3.65
C LEU A 29 -4.48 -1.52 4.31
N PHE A 30 -5.55 -0.80 3.95
CA PHE A 30 -5.81 0.54 4.49
C PHE A 30 -6.07 0.51 6.00
N LEU A 31 -6.82 -0.48 6.50
CA LEU A 31 -7.03 -0.65 7.94
C LEU A 31 -5.71 -0.91 8.69
N ALA A 32 -4.82 -1.71 8.11
CA ALA A 32 -3.51 -1.98 8.72
C ALA A 32 -2.62 -0.73 8.72
N VAL A 33 -2.65 0.05 7.65
CA VAL A 33 -1.94 1.34 7.55
C VAL A 33 -2.49 2.34 8.57
N ASP A 34 -3.80 2.47 8.69
CA ASP A 34 -4.46 3.38 9.64
C ASP A 34 -4.14 3.01 11.09
N PHE A 35 -4.11 1.72 11.40
CA PHE A 35 -3.65 1.24 12.70
C PHE A 35 -2.21 1.65 13.00
N LEU A 36 -1.31 1.55 12.01
CA LEU A 36 0.09 1.94 12.18
C LEU A 36 0.24 3.45 12.36
N ILE A 37 -0.49 4.26 11.57
CA ILE A 37 -0.53 5.72 11.74
C ILE A 37 -0.93 6.08 13.16
N GLU A 38 -2.04 5.54 13.65
CA GLU A 38 -2.51 5.83 15.01
C GLU A 38 -1.54 5.34 16.10
N CYS A 39 -0.81 4.24 15.88
CA CYS A 39 0.22 3.78 16.82
C CYS A 39 1.41 4.74 16.91
N TYR A 40 1.82 5.36 15.79
CA TYR A 40 3.03 6.19 15.71
C TYR A 40 2.75 7.70 15.68
N LYS A 41 1.49 8.11 15.68
CA LYS A 41 1.07 9.51 15.67
C LYS A 41 1.71 10.31 16.80
N GLY A 42 2.35 11.42 16.43
CA GLY A 42 3.03 12.31 17.37
C GLY A 42 4.29 11.73 18.01
N GLN A 43 4.76 10.56 17.58
CA GLN A 43 6.06 10.03 17.99
C GLN A 43 7.17 10.67 17.14
N ALA A 44 8.25 11.11 17.80
CA ALA A 44 9.37 11.73 17.10
C ALA A 44 10.18 10.78 16.19
N VAL A 45 9.97 9.46 16.32
CA VAL A 45 10.74 8.45 15.58
C VAL A 45 9.83 7.30 15.19
N ILE A 46 9.89 6.94 13.91
CA ILE A 46 9.20 5.77 13.35
C ILE A 46 10.23 4.66 13.14
N PRO A 47 9.95 3.40 13.52
CA PRO A 47 10.87 2.31 13.26
C PRO A 47 11.15 2.17 11.77
N LYS A 48 12.43 2.12 11.40
CA LYS A 48 12.90 2.02 10.01
C LYS A 48 12.18 0.94 9.19
N ARG A 49 11.85 -0.19 9.81
CA ARG A 49 11.13 -1.30 9.14
C ARG A 49 9.72 -0.91 8.70
N ILE A 50 9.02 -0.08 9.47
CA ILE A 50 7.68 0.43 9.12
C ILE A 50 7.81 1.42 7.97
N ALA A 51 8.76 2.36 8.05
CA ALA A 51 9.01 3.31 6.98
C ALA A 51 9.32 2.62 5.64
N LEU A 52 10.18 1.59 5.67
CA LEU A 52 10.49 0.79 4.47
C LEU A 52 9.28 0.03 3.94
N ALA A 53 8.44 -0.53 4.82
CA ALA A 53 7.23 -1.23 4.38
C ALA A 53 6.26 -0.30 3.65
N PHE A 54 6.09 0.95 4.12
CA PHE A 54 5.26 1.95 3.43
C PHE A 54 5.78 2.28 2.03
N VAL A 55 7.10 2.47 1.90
CA VAL A 55 7.74 2.70 0.59
C VAL A 55 7.53 1.52 -0.34
N ASP A 56 7.74 0.29 0.15
CA ASP A 56 7.57 -0.93 -0.66
C ASP A 56 6.13 -1.07 -1.18
N ILE A 57 5.12 -0.85 -0.33
CA ILE A 57 3.71 -0.93 -0.73
C ILE A 57 3.38 0.15 -1.76
N TYR A 58 3.79 1.39 -1.53
CA TYR A 58 3.52 2.50 -2.45
C TYR A 58 4.09 2.23 -3.85
N VAL A 59 5.34 1.77 -3.93
CA VAL A 59 5.99 1.46 -5.21
C VAL A 59 5.22 0.39 -6.01
N CYS A 60 4.53 -0.53 -5.34
CA CYS A 60 3.75 -1.57 -6.02
C CYS A 60 2.55 -1.02 -6.80
N PHE A 61 2.02 0.14 -6.41
CA PHE A 61 0.89 0.78 -7.08
C PHE A 61 1.31 1.81 -8.15
N ASN A 62 2.61 2.09 -8.28
CA ASN A 62 3.16 2.92 -9.35
C ASN A 62 3.30 2.09 -10.65
N ILE A 63 2.17 1.81 -11.27
CA ILE A 63 2.07 0.96 -12.46
C ILE A 63 2.16 1.84 -13.71
N ASN A 64 3.28 1.76 -14.43
CA ASN A 64 3.49 2.37 -15.75
C ASN A 64 3.37 1.36 -16.90
N ASP A 65 2.72 0.22 -16.66
CA ASP A 65 2.61 -0.87 -17.64
C ASP A 65 1.41 -0.62 -18.58
N ASP A 66 1.66 -0.62 -19.89
CA ASP A 66 0.64 -0.51 -20.96
C ASP A 66 -0.29 -1.73 -21.02
N VAL A 67 -0.01 -2.77 -20.24
CA VAL A 67 -0.78 -4.03 -20.19
C VAL A 67 -2.09 -3.88 -19.41
N TYR A 68 -2.19 -2.95 -18.46
CA TYR A 68 -3.45 -2.70 -17.74
C TYR A 68 -4.36 -1.78 -18.54
N ASP A 69 -5.66 -2.06 -18.49
CA ASP A 69 -6.62 -1.16 -19.11
C ASP A 69 -6.67 0.20 -18.38
N GLU A 70 -7.32 1.19 -18.99
CA GLU A 70 -7.41 2.54 -18.40
C GLU A 70 -8.12 2.55 -17.04
N ARG A 71 -9.11 1.66 -16.85
CA ARG A 71 -9.89 1.58 -15.60
C ARG A 71 -9.04 0.99 -14.48
N GLU A 72 -8.29 -0.07 -14.75
CA GLU A 72 -7.38 -0.69 -13.80
C GLU A 72 -6.23 0.25 -13.44
N ARG A 73 -5.65 0.95 -14.42
CA ARG A 73 -4.61 1.96 -14.17
C ARG A 73 -5.12 3.08 -13.28
N CYS A 74 -6.29 3.64 -13.60
CA CYS A 74 -6.91 4.68 -12.78
C CYS A 74 -7.21 4.17 -11.36
N ARG A 75 -7.66 2.92 -11.20
CA ARG A 75 -7.87 2.32 -9.88
C ARG A 75 -6.58 2.21 -9.08
N TYR A 76 -5.50 1.69 -9.67
CA TYR A 76 -4.22 1.56 -8.98
C TYR A 76 -3.58 2.90 -8.66
N GLU A 77 -3.69 3.88 -9.55
CA GLU A 77 -3.26 5.26 -9.32
C GLU A 77 -4.00 5.89 -8.13
N ASN A 78 -5.32 5.74 -8.06
CA ASN A 78 -6.13 6.22 -6.94
C ASN A 78 -5.70 5.58 -5.60
N ILE A 79 -5.38 4.27 -5.61
CA ILE A 79 -4.87 3.58 -4.41
C ILE A 79 -3.49 4.13 -4.02
N GLY A 80 -2.60 4.35 -5.00
CA GLY A 80 -1.29 4.95 -4.79
C GLY A 80 -1.36 6.35 -4.18
N ILE A 81 -2.27 7.20 -4.67
CA ILE A 81 -2.53 8.54 -4.12
C ILE A 81 -3.03 8.46 -2.67
N ALA A 82 -3.97 7.55 -2.38
CA ALA A 82 -4.48 7.36 -1.03
C ALA A 82 -3.39 6.88 -0.05
N LEU A 83 -2.52 5.98 -0.49
CA LEU A 83 -1.37 5.53 0.29
C LEU A 83 -0.35 6.65 0.51
N GLN A 84 -0.15 7.53 -0.47
CA GLN A 84 0.72 8.69 -0.32
C GLN A 84 0.20 9.65 0.75
N GLN A 85 -1.11 9.92 0.78
CA GLN A 85 -1.72 10.74 1.83
C GLN A 85 -1.52 10.11 3.21
N LYS A 86 -1.78 8.81 3.33
CA LYS A 86 -1.55 8.05 4.57
C LYS A 86 -0.08 8.05 5.01
N ALA A 87 0.85 8.07 4.07
CA ALA A 87 2.27 8.19 4.39
C ALA A 87 2.61 9.57 4.96
N TYR A 88 2.04 10.66 4.44
CA TYR A 88 2.20 11.99 5.05
C TYR A 88 1.69 11.98 6.49
N ASP A 89 0.48 11.44 6.72
CA ASP A 89 -0.10 11.35 8.07
C ASP A 89 0.74 10.51 9.04
N LEU A 90 1.52 9.53 8.53
CA LEU A 90 2.44 8.73 9.33
C LEU A 90 3.71 9.51 9.68
N PHE A 91 4.27 10.26 8.73
CA PHE A 91 5.59 10.90 8.83
C PHE A 91 5.56 12.35 9.34
N ASP A 92 4.38 12.98 9.40
CA ASP A 92 4.15 14.30 10.01
C ASP A 92 4.22 14.27 11.56
#